data_AF-A0A3N5MBH2-F1
#
_entry.id   AF-A0A3N5MBH2-F1
#
_cell.length_a   1.000
_cell.length_b   1.000
_cell.length_c   1.000
_cell.angle_alpha   90.00
_cell.angle_beta   90.00
_cell.angle_gamma   90.00
#
_symmetry.space_group_name_H-M   'P 1'
#
loop_
_entity.id
_entity.type
_entity.pdbx_description
1 polymer ?
#
loop_
_entity_poly.entity_id
_entity_poly.type
_entity_poly.pdbx_seq_one_letter_code
_entity_poly.pdbx_strand_id
1 'polypeptide(L)' 'MSPRFKKPRVCGCRFKGKAFKPTGIPLSELEKITLFIDELEALRLCDHDGLTQEEAGLKMGISRGTV' A
#
# COMPACT_ATOMS: atom_id res chain seq x y z
N MET A 1 -15.43 -11.31 15.28
CA MET A 1 -15.40 -11.57 13.82
C MET A 1 -13.99 -12.01 13.47
N SER A 2 -13.81 -13.16 12.83
CA SER A 2 -12.51 -13.54 12.29
C SER A 2 -12.16 -12.66 11.09
N PRO A 3 -10.87 -12.35 10.84
CA PRO A 3 -10.46 -11.55 9.70
C PRO A 3 -10.87 -12.23 8.40
N ARG A 4 -11.45 -11.47 7.46
CA ARG A 4 -11.80 -11.98 6.13
C ARG A 4 -10.51 -12.27 5.35
N PHE A 5 -10.48 -13.39 4.63
CA PHE A 5 -9.37 -13.69 3.73
C PHE A 5 -9.18 -12.57 2.70
N LYS A 6 -7.91 -12.21 2.52
CA LYS A 6 -7.45 -11.20 1.58
C LYS A 6 -7.75 -11.65 0.12
N LYS A 7 -8.67 -10.97 -0.58
CA LYS A 7 -9.02 -11.27 -1.99
C LYS A 7 -7.79 -11.19 -2.90
N PRO A 8 -7.56 -12.10 -3.87
CA PRO A 8 -6.45 -11.98 -4.82
C PRO A 8 -6.43 -10.59 -5.48
N ARG A 9 -5.24 -10.00 -5.65
CA ARG A 9 -5.06 -8.69 -6.30
C ARG A 9 -3.74 -8.61 -7.06
N VAL A 10 -3.69 -7.73 -8.04
CA VAL A 10 -2.50 -7.42 -8.83
C VAL A 10 -1.80 -6.21 -8.22
N CYS A 11 -0.51 -6.35 -7.92
CA CYS A 11 0.32 -5.26 -7.42
C CYS A 11 1.50 -5.04 -8.38
N GLY A 12 1.59 -3.83 -8.97
CA GLY A 12 2.65 -3.47 -9.91
C GLY A 12 3.87 -2.80 -9.25
N CYS A 13 3.75 -2.34 -8.00
CA CYS A 13 4.81 -1.67 -7.27
C CYS A 13 6.07 -2.53 -7.15
N ARG A 14 7.16 -2.07 -7.80
CA ARG A 14 8.49 -2.67 -7.65
C ARG A 14 9.22 -2.00 -6.48
N PHE A 15 9.01 -2.51 -5.27
CA PHE A 15 9.72 -2.00 -4.10
C PHE A 15 11.17 -2.49 -4.07
N LYS A 16 12.13 -1.55 -4.08
CA LYS A 16 13.58 -1.82 -4.04
C LYS A 16 14.34 -1.04 -2.95
N GLY A 17 13.64 -0.39 -2.01
CA GLY A 17 14.24 0.57 -1.06
C GLY A 17 14.11 0.18 0.41
N LYS A 18 15.11 0.49 1.24
CA LYS A 18 15.19 0.11 2.66
C LYS A 18 14.58 1.21 3.54
N ALA A 19 13.27 1.14 3.78
CA ALA A 19 12.51 2.00 4.69
C ALA A 19 12.47 3.51 4.36
N PHE A 20 11.36 4.16 4.71
CA PHE A 20 11.24 5.61 4.75
C PHE A 20 11.24 6.05 6.22
N LYS A 21 11.99 7.10 6.55
CA LYS A 21 12.03 7.63 7.92
C LYS A 21 12.26 9.14 7.92
N PRO A 22 11.75 9.88 8.93
CA PRO A 22 12.12 11.26 9.15
C PRO A 22 13.63 11.43 9.39
N THR A 23 14.15 12.59 9.02
CA THR A 23 15.51 13.02 9.31
C THR A 23 15.66 13.38 10.79
N GLY A 24 16.82 13.12 11.38
CA GLY A 24 17.15 13.56 12.75
C GLY A 24 16.84 12.58 13.89
N ILE A 25 16.09 11.50 13.63
CA ILE A 25 15.81 10.46 14.64
C ILE A 25 16.33 9.09 14.14
N PRO A 26 17.10 8.33 14.93
CA PRO A 26 17.53 6.98 14.57
C PRO A 26 16.35 6.04 14.26
N LEU A 27 16.50 5.15 13.27
CA LEU A 27 15.45 4.17 12.91
C LEU A 27 15.08 3.24 14.08
N SER A 28 16.02 3.01 15.00
CA SER A 28 15.82 2.19 16.20
C SER A 28 14.85 2.82 17.22
N GLU A 29 14.70 4.14 17.19
CA GLU A 29 13.87 4.91 18.14
C GLU A 29 12.49 5.26 17.56
N LEU A 30 12.31 5.05 16.25
CA LEU A 30 11.05 5.34 15.58
C LEU A 30 10.09 4.17 15.67
N GLU A 31 8.82 4.48 15.86
CA GLU A 31 7.73 3.53 15.63
C GLU A 31 7.74 3.12 14.15
N LYS A 32 7.63 1.81 13.91
CA LYS A 32 7.67 1.22 12.56
C LYS A 32 6.28 0.82 12.15
N ILE A 33 5.75 1.47 11.12
CA ILE A 33 4.54 1.05 10.45
C ILE A 33 4.95 0.17 9.26
N THR A 34 4.51 -1.09 9.28
CA THR A 34 4.77 -2.01 8.17
C THR A 34 3.70 -1.81 7.11
N LEU A 35 4.11 -1.47 5.89
CA LEU A 35 3.23 -1.44 4.72
C LEU A 35 3.34 -2.75 3.97
N PHE A 36 2.20 -3.40 3.75
CA PHE A 36 2.13 -4.55 2.85
C PHE A 36 2.20 -4.11 1.39
N ILE A 37 2.54 -5.05 0.50
CA ILE A 37 2.70 -4.76 -0.94
C ILE A 37 1.43 -4.18 -1.55
N ASP A 38 0.26 -4.67 -1.12
CA ASP A 38 -1.04 -4.17 -1.55
C ASP A 38 -1.35 -2.76 -1.04
N GLU A 39 -0.97 -2.44 0.20
CA GLU A 39 -1.11 -1.09 0.76
C GLU A 39 -0.18 -0.10 0.05
N LEU A 40 1.05 -0.52 -0.27
CA LEU A 40 1.97 0.30 -1.06
C LEU A 40 1.45 0.54 -2.48
N GLU A 41 0.83 -0.47 -3.12
CA GLU A 41 0.22 -0.28 -4.44
C GLU A 41 -0.97 0.68 -4.37
N ALA A 42 -1.80 0.59 -3.33
CA ALA A 42 -2.90 1.52 -3.12
C ALA A 42 -2.40 2.96 -2.95
N LEU A 43 -1.38 3.19 -2.10
CA LEU A 43 -0.73 4.49 -1.96
C LEU A 43 -0.15 5.00 -3.28
N ARG A 44 0.47 4.11 -4.07
CA ARG A 44 1.02 4.47 -5.38
C ARG A 44 -0.07 4.89 -6.35
N LEU A 45 -1.15 4.13 -6.46
CA LEU A 45 -2.21 4.38 -7.43
C LEU A 45 -3.07 5.59 -7.05
N CYS A 46 -3.45 5.70 -5.77
CA CYS A 46 -4.35 6.75 -5.31
C CYS A 46 -3.62 8.06 -5.03
N ASP A 47 -2.60 8.03 -4.16
CA ASP A 47 -1.97 9.24 -3.66
C ASP A 47 -0.87 9.78 -4.59
N HIS A 48 -0.09 8.89 -5.22
CA HIS A 48 0.99 9.30 -6.13
C HIS A 48 0.50 9.48 -7.58
N ASP A 49 -0.23 8.50 -8.14
CA ASP A 49 -0.72 8.55 -9.53
C ASP A 49 -2.06 9.31 -9.65
N GLY A 50 -2.70 9.67 -8.54
CA GLY A 50 -3.92 10.49 -8.51
C GLY A 50 -5.20 9.77 -8.95
N LEU A 51 -5.21 8.44 -8.99
CA LEU A 51 -6.39 7.67 -9.40
C LEU A 51 -7.44 7.64 -8.29
N THR A 52 -8.69 7.54 -8.68
CA THR A 52 -9.77 7.22 -7.75
C THR A 52 -9.63 5.79 -7.23
N GLN A 53 -10.20 5.49 -6.05
CA GLN A 53 -10.26 4.12 -5.51
C GLN A 53 -10.92 3.13 -6.48
N GLU A 54 -11.87 3.60 -7.29
CA GLU A 54 -12.53 2.77 -8.29
C GLU A 54 -11.58 2.39 -9.42
N GLU A 55 -10.85 3.36 -9.99
CA GLU A 55 -9.83 3.12 -11.02
C GLU A 55 -8.66 2.28 -10.51
N ALA A 56 -8.21 2.52 -9.28
CA ALA A 56 -7.19 1.70 -8.63
C ALA A 56 -7.67 0.26 -8.44
N GLY A 57 -8.93 0.06 -8.04
CA GLY A 57 -9.53 -1.26 -7.87
C GLY A 57 -9.57 -2.03 -9.19
N LEU A 58 -9.97 -1.36 -10.28
CA LEU A 58 -9.93 -1.92 -11.63
C LEU A 58 -8.52 -2.35 -12.03
N LYS A 59 -7.49 -1.53 -11.76
CA LYS A 59 -6.08 -1.89 -12.03
C LYS A 59 -5.57 -3.06 -11.17
N MET A 60 -6.00 -3.12 -9.91
CA MET A 60 -5.62 -4.18 -8.97
C MET A 60 -6.47 -5.45 -9.10
N GLY A 61 -7.51 -5.47 -9.94
CA GLY A 61 -8.42 -6.60 -10.10
C GLY A 61 -9.31 -6.88 -8.88
N ILE A 62 -9.63 -5.84 -8.11
CA ILE A 62 -10.44 -5.91 -6.89
C ILE A 62 -11.55 -4.84 -6.88
N SER A 63 -12.56 -5.03 -6.03
CA SER A 63 -13.62 -4.05 -5.87
C SER A 63 -13.11 -2.77 -5.19
N ARG A 64 -13.72 -1.62 -5.49
CA ARG A 64 -13.46 -0.31 -4.84
C ARG A 64 -13.33 -0.41 -3.32
N GLY A 65 -14.25 -1.08 -2.62
CA GLY A 65 -14.19 -1.22 -1.16
C GLY A 65 -13.13 -2.19 -0.62
N THR A 66 -12.29 -2.74 -1.49
CA THR A 66 -11.11 -3.56 -1.11
C THR A 66 -9.80 -2.80 -1.31
N VAL A 67 -9.80 -1.74 -2.14
CA VAL A 67 -8.73 -0.73 -2.18
C VAL A 67 -8.78 0.07 -0.90
#